data_AF-A0A830BD38-F1
#
_entry.id   AF-A0A830BD38-F1
#
_cell.length_a   1.000
_cell.length_b   1.000
_cell.length_c   1.000
_cell.angle_alpha   90.00
_cell.angle_beta   90.00
_cell.angle_gamma   90.00
#
_symmetry.space_group_name_H-M   'P 1'
#
loop_
_entity.id
_entity.type
_entity.pdbx_description
1 polymer ?
#
loop_
_entity_poly.entity_id
_entity_poly.type
_entity_poly.pdbx_seq_one_letter_code
_entity_poly.pdbx_strand_id
1 'polypeptide(L)'
;MLGDVTTKAAHRLSQPEVKFLIFFAKLIQRVSPKSYQQAFAEVYVCFLVRSFAVPGNHLGQQSHGFRWPYGPVTIITHFNFPLEIPVLQLMGALYMGNKPLLRVDSKVCVVMEQMLRLLHECGLPLTDVDFINSDGKSFSWKLPKKKKLQELAENCFVPNAGFFKDAVFEDPAIISAGQASESWDDA
;
A
#
# COMPACT_ATOMS: atom_id res chain seq x y z
N MET A 1 -2.14 -14.53 -9.42
CA MET A 1 -3.25 -13.57 -9.51
C MET A 1 -2.86 -12.20 -8.95
N LEU A 2 -2.90 -11.95 -7.62
CA LEU A 2 -2.52 -10.63 -7.07
C LEU A 2 -1.04 -10.28 -7.25
N GLY A 3 -0.14 -11.26 -7.15
CA GLY A 3 1.29 -11.05 -7.45
C GLY A 3 1.51 -10.57 -8.89
N ASP A 4 0.82 -11.16 -9.86
CA ASP A 4 0.91 -10.76 -11.27
C ASP A 4 0.37 -9.34 -11.50
N VAL A 5 -0.70 -8.96 -10.80
CA VAL A 5 -1.26 -7.60 -10.83
C VAL A 5 -0.22 -6.60 -10.32
N THR A 6 0.42 -6.89 -9.18
CA THR A 6 1.45 -6.03 -8.60
C THR A 6 2.68 -5.93 -9.51
N THR A 7 3.14 -7.03 -10.08
CA THR A 7 4.26 -7.02 -11.03
C THR A 7 3.93 -6.20 -12.28
N LYS A 8 2.73 -6.34 -12.83
CA LYS A 8 2.27 -5.53 -13.98
C LYS A 8 2.16 -4.05 -13.62
N ALA A 9 1.60 -3.72 -12.47
CA ALA A 9 1.47 -2.35 -12.00
C ALA A 9 2.85 -1.69 -11.79
N ALA A 10 3.77 -2.39 -11.12
CA ALA A 10 5.15 -1.95 -10.94
C ALA A 10 5.85 -1.73 -12.29
N HIS A 11 5.68 -2.65 -13.25
CA HIS A 11 6.23 -2.51 -14.59
C HIS A 11 5.66 -1.29 -15.32
N ARG A 12 4.34 -1.07 -15.27
CA ARG A 12 3.68 0.10 -15.89
C ARG A 12 4.14 1.43 -15.28
N LEU A 13 4.39 1.45 -13.97
CA LEU A 13 4.94 2.64 -13.29
C LEU A 13 6.40 2.89 -13.66
N SER A 14 7.19 1.85 -13.88
CA SER A 14 8.63 1.97 -14.21
C SER A 14 8.91 2.19 -15.70
N GLN A 15 7.92 2.04 -16.59
CA GLN A 15 8.08 2.31 -18.02
C GLN A 15 8.34 3.81 -18.30
N PRO A 16 9.50 4.18 -18.88
CA PRO A 16 9.84 5.59 -19.15
C PRO A 16 8.97 6.20 -20.26
N GLU A 17 8.46 5.38 -21.18
CA GLU A 17 7.66 5.83 -22.33
C GLU A 17 6.28 6.36 -21.92
N VAL A 18 5.66 5.75 -20.91
CA VAL A 18 4.24 5.99 -20.58
C VAL A 18 4.04 7.09 -19.54
N LYS A 19 5.12 7.67 -18.99
CA LYS A 19 5.11 8.81 -18.05
C LYS A 19 4.14 8.66 -16.85
N PHE A 20 3.68 7.46 -16.50
CA PHE A 20 2.72 7.25 -15.42
C PHE A 20 3.31 7.70 -14.08
N LEU A 21 4.58 7.37 -13.82
CA LEU A 21 5.29 7.83 -12.63
C LEU A 21 5.28 9.36 -12.49
N ILE A 22 5.59 10.06 -13.58
CA ILE A 22 5.61 11.53 -13.65
C ILE A 22 4.19 12.09 -13.49
N PHE A 23 3.20 11.43 -14.08
CA PHE A 23 1.80 11.78 -13.96
C PHE A 23 1.34 11.73 -12.49
N PHE A 24 1.59 10.63 -11.79
CA PHE A 24 1.22 10.50 -10.37
C PHE A 24 1.99 11.48 -9.48
N ALA A 25 3.30 11.65 -9.69
CA ALA A 25 4.09 12.62 -8.93
C ALA A 25 3.54 14.05 -9.10
N LYS A 26 3.22 14.47 -10.33
CA LYS A 26 2.61 15.78 -10.60
C LYS A 26 1.18 15.89 -10.07
N LEU A 27 0.41 14.82 -10.10
CA LEU A 27 -0.94 14.80 -9.54
C LEU A 27 -0.91 15.01 -8.02
N ILE A 28 0.02 14.34 -7.33
CA ILE A 28 0.25 14.52 -5.90
C ILE A 28 0.63 15.98 -5.58
N GLN A 29 1.54 16.59 -6.35
CA GLN A 29 1.91 18.00 -6.17
C GLN A 29 0.74 18.98 -6.35
N ARG A 30 -0.28 18.61 -7.13
CA ARG A 30 -1.47 19.46 -7.32
C ARG A 30 -2.47 19.39 -6.17
N VAL A 31 -2.52 18.25 -5.47
CA VAL A 31 -3.48 18.03 -4.37
C VAL A 31 -2.86 18.22 -2.99
N SER A 32 -1.54 18.15 -2.88
CA SER A 32 -0.80 18.26 -1.64
C SER A 32 0.47 19.10 -1.86
N PRO A 33 0.82 20.03 -0.96
CA PRO A 33 1.98 20.91 -1.10
C PRO A 33 3.29 20.16 -0.78
N LYS A 34 3.68 19.23 -1.66
CA LYS A 34 4.91 18.43 -1.52
C LYS A 34 5.94 18.75 -2.60
N SER A 35 7.21 18.60 -2.26
CA SER A 35 8.30 18.69 -3.24
C SER A 35 8.16 17.57 -4.28
N TYR A 36 8.72 17.79 -5.47
CA TYR A 36 8.64 16.79 -6.54
C TYR A 36 9.34 15.48 -6.12
N GLN A 37 10.48 15.59 -5.45
CA GLN A 37 11.23 14.43 -4.97
C GLN A 37 10.44 13.63 -3.94
N GLN A 38 9.73 14.31 -3.02
CA GLN A 38 8.88 13.62 -2.05
C GLN A 38 7.67 12.95 -2.73
N ALA A 39 7.01 13.66 -3.64
CA ALA A 39 5.89 13.10 -4.41
C ALA A 39 6.33 11.93 -5.30
N PHE A 40 7.54 11.95 -5.83
CA PHE A 40 8.13 10.87 -6.60
C PHE A 40 8.41 9.64 -5.72
N ALA A 41 8.99 9.85 -4.54
CA ALA A 41 9.27 8.77 -3.59
C ALA A 41 7.99 8.04 -3.17
N GLU A 42 6.89 8.75 -2.95
CA GLU A 42 5.58 8.17 -2.62
C GLU A 42 5.02 7.23 -3.71
N VAL A 43 5.33 7.50 -4.98
CA VAL A 43 4.88 6.67 -6.10
C VAL A 43 5.83 5.50 -6.33
N TYR A 44 7.11 5.67 -6.00
CA TYR A 44 8.15 4.66 -6.18
C TYR A 44 8.19 3.59 -5.07
N VAL A 45 7.18 3.53 -4.20
CA VAL A 45 7.10 2.50 -3.17
C VAL A 45 6.63 1.18 -3.76
N CYS A 46 7.40 0.12 -3.51
CA CYS A 46 7.07 -1.24 -3.94
C CYS A 46 6.35 -1.98 -2.79
N PHE A 47 5.23 -2.63 -3.09
CA PHE A 47 4.38 -3.28 -2.08
C PHE A 47 4.54 -4.79 -2.11
N LEU A 48 5.39 -5.32 -1.23
CA LEU A 48 5.68 -6.75 -1.09
C LEU A 48 5.10 -7.30 0.23
N VAL A 49 4.53 -8.50 0.18
CA VAL A 49 4.17 -9.26 1.38
C VAL A 49 5.05 -10.49 1.47
N ARG A 50 5.67 -10.67 2.64
CA ARG A 50 6.50 -11.83 2.91
C ARG A 50 5.67 -12.99 3.47
N SER A 51 5.95 -14.19 2.97
CA SER A 51 5.43 -15.43 3.54
C SER A 51 6.16 -15.80 4.84
N PHE A 52 5.45 -16.42 5.78
CA PHE A 52 6.02 -16.98 6.99
C PHE A 52 6.40 -18.45 6.78
N ALA A 53 7.38 -18.68 5.93
CA ALA A 53 8.03 -19.98 5.81
C ALA A 53 9.40 -19.90 6.47
N VAL A 54 9.62 -20.67 7.53
CA VAL A 54 10.95 -20.82 8.13
C VAL A 54 11.47 -22.21 7.78
N PRO A 55 12.59 -22.32 7.05
CA PRO A 55 13.20 -23.61 6.78
C PRO A 55 13.74 -24.19 8.10
N GLY A 56 13.49 -25.46 8.34
CA GLY A 56 14.08 -26.19 9.45
C GLY A 56 15.47 -26.71 9.11
N ASN A 57 16.16 -27.24 10.11
CA ASN A 57 17.53 -27.73 9.98
C ASN A 57 17.61 -29.14 9.37
N HIS A 58 16.46 -29.79 9.10
CA HIS A 58 16.39 -31.13 8.53
C HIS A 58 15.64 -31.11 7.21
N LEU A 59 16.01 -32.03 6.31
CA LEU A 59 15.36 -32.19 5.02
C LEU A 59 13.86 -32.46 5.22
N GLY A 60 13.01 -31.67 4.56
CA GLY A 60 11.55 -31.76 4.69
C GLY A 60 10.95 -31.02 5.90
N GLN A 61 11.76 -30.45 6.78
CA GLN A 61 11.28 -29.63 7.87
C GLN A 61 11.02 -28.20 7.38
N GLN A 62 9.76 -27.80 7.33
CA GLN A 62 9.35 -26.42 7.04
C GLN A 62 8.19 -26.05 7.95
N SER A 63 8.28 -24.93 8.64
CA SER A 63 7.13 -24.36 9.35
C SER A 63 6.44 -23.34 8.42
N HIS A 64 5.12 -23.47 8.31
CA HIS A 64 4.29 -22.57 7.52
C HIS A 64 3.27 -21.89 8.42
N GLY A 65 3.33 -20.56 8.49
CA GLY A 65 2.29 -19.77 9.12
C GLY A 65 1.12 -19.58 8.15
N PHE A 66 -0.07 -20.03 8.53
CA PHE A 66 -1.31 -19.70 7.81
C PHE A 66 -1.91 -18.40 8.35
N ARG A 67 -2.31 -17.51 7.45
CA ARG A 67 -3.04 -16.29 7.80
C ARG A 67 -4.51 -16.47 7.45
N TRP A 68 -5.39 -16.12 8.38
CA TRP A 68 -6.84 -16.19 8.16
C TRP A 68 -7.39 -14.78 7.92
N PRO A 69 -8.17 -14.56 6.84
CA PRO A 69 -8.75 -13.26 6.57
C PRO A 69 -9.77 -12.89 7.65
N TYR A 70 -9.80 -11.60 8.00
CA TYR A 70 -10.83 -11.04 8.88
C TYR A 70 -12.18 -10.88 8.16
N GLY A 71 -12.17 -10.80 6.83
CA GLY A 71 -13.35 -10.58 5.99
C GLY A 71 -13.44 -9.12 5.52
N PRO A 72 -14.62 -8.47 5.58
CA PRO A 72 -14.75 -7.06 5.19
C PRO A 72 -13.97 -6.13 6.13
N VAL A 73 -13.09 -5.31 5.57
CA VAL A 73 -12.25 -4.35 6.33
C VAL A 73 -12.44 -2.95 5.78
N THR A 74 -12.50 -1.94 6.65
CA THR A 74 -12.59 -0.53 6.24
C THR A 74 -11.23 0.12 6.43
N ILE A 75 -10.73 0.77 5.38
CA ILE A 75 -9.49 1.52 5.38
C ILE A 75 -9.83 3.00 5.30
N ILE A 76 -9.40 3.77 6.30
CA ILE A 76 -9.56 5.22 6.35
C ILE A 76 -8.17 5.85 6.39
N THR A 77 -7.85 6.65 5.39
CA THR A 77 -6.53 7.28 5.28
C THR A 77 -6.64 8.81 5.38
N HIS A 78 -5.58 9.42 5.90
CA HIS A 78 -5.47 10.86 6.04
C HIS A 78 -4.84 11.52 4.80
N PHE A 79 -4.85 12.85 4.75
CA PHE A 79 -4.37 13.62 3.59
C PHE A 79 -2.85 13.70 3.42
N ASN A 80 -2.05 13.51 4.49
CA ASN A 80 -0.59 13.72 4.41
C ASN A 80 0.12 12.83 3.40
N PHE A 81 -0.27 11.57 3.19
CA PHE A 81 0.35 10.67 2.22
C PHE A 81 -0.75 10.14 1.28
N PRO A 82 -1.08 10.89 0.22
CA PRO A 82 -2.28 10.63 -0.58
C PRO A 82 -2.25 9.35 -1.42
N LEU A 83 -1.07 8.75 -1.63
CA LEU A 83 -0.92 7.51 -2.41
C LEU A 83 -0.27 6.39 -1.60
N GLU A 84 0.88 6.65 -0.98
CA GLU A 84 1.68 5.63 -0.29
C GLU A 84 0.87 4.87 0.78
N ILE A 85 0.40 5.55 1.83
CA ILE A 85 -0.34 4.91 2.93
C ILE A 85 -1.63 4.21 2.47
N PRO A 86 -2.49 4.83 1.64
CA PRO A 86 -3.69 4.18 1.11
C PRO A 86 -3.39 2.92 0.33
N VAL A 87 -2.38 2.94 -0.56
CA VAL A 87 -2.04 1.78 -1.39
C VAL A 87 -1.40 0.68 -0.54
N LEU A 88 -0.53 1.02 0.42
CA LEU A 88 0.05 0.07 1.37
C LEU A 88 -1.04 -0.69 2.14
N GLN A 89 -1.99 0.04 2.70
CA GLN A 89 -3.10 -0.55 3.45
C GLN A 89 -4.02 -1.36 2.56
N LEU A 90 -4.33 -0.87 1.35
CA LEU A 90 -5.19 -1.55 0.40
C LEU A 90 -4.58 -2.88 -0.07
N MET A 91 -3.36 -2.83 -0.58
CA MET A 91 -2.66 -4.02 -1.07
C MET A 91 -2.39 -5.00 0.06
N GLY A 92 -2.01 -4.51 1.25
CA GLY A 92 -1.90 -5.32 2.46
C GLY A 92 -3.21 -6.06 2.78
N ALA A 93 -4.35 -5.38 2.75
CA ALA A 93 -5.65 -6.02 2.98
C ALA A 93 -5.99 -7.08 1.93
N LEU A 94 -5.74 -6.79 0.65
CA LEU A 94 -5.98 -7.71 -0.46
C LEU A 94 -5.09 -8.96 -0.39
N TYR A 95 -3.80 -8.79 -0.11
CA TYR A 95 -2.87 -9.91 0.05
C TYR A 95 -3.23 -10.83 1.21
N MET A 96 -3.89 -10.30 2.24
CA MET A 96 -4.40 -11.10 3.36
C MET A 96 -5.79 -11.69 3.10
N GLY A 97 -6.35 -11.54 1.89
CA GLY A 97 -7.64 -12.10 1.49
C GLY A 97 -8.86 -11.37 2.06
N ASN A 98 -8.70 -10.12 2.51
CA ASN A 98 -9.82 -9.31 3.00
C ASN A 98 -10.50 -8.58 1.84
N LYS A 99 -11.77 -8.20 2.03
CA LYS A 99 -12.47 -7.28 1.11
C LYS A 99 -12.39 -5.84 1.65
N PRO A 100 -11.50 -4.98 1.14
CA PRO A 100 -11.36 -3.62 1.60
C PRO A 100 -12.47 -2.69 1.08
N LEU A 101 -13.04 -1.91 2.00
CA LEU A 101 -13.75 -0.67 1.72
C LEU A 101 -12.77 0.47 1.95
N LEU A 102 -12.37 1.14 0.88
CA LEU A 102 -11.39 2.22 0.91
C LEU A 102 -12.08 3.58 0.94
N ARG A 103 -11.83 4.34 2.01
CA ARG A 103 -12.19 5.75 2.13
C ARG A 103 -10.93 6.58 2.28
N VAL A 104 -10.67 7.41 1.29
CA VAL A 104 -9.59 8.41 1.32
C VAL A 104 -10.17 9.77 1.65
N ASP A 105 -9.36 10.69 2.16
CA ASP A 105 -9.78 12.08 2.33
C ASP A 105 -10.25 12.69 1.00
N SER A 106 -11.40 13.36 1.04
CA SER A 106 -12.06 13.93 -0.14
C SER A 106 -11.17 14.87 -0.95
N LYS A 107 -10.21 15.56 -0.32
CA LYS A 107 -9.32 16.54 -0.99
C LYS A 107 -8.28 15.87 -1.88
N VAL A 108 -7.85 14.66 -1.51
CA VAL A 108 -6.78 13.93 -2.20
C VAL A 108 -7.26 12.63 -2.88
N CYS A 109 -8.56 12.33 -2.78
CA CYS A 109 -9.26 11.19 -3.37
C CYS A 109 -8.87 10.91 -4.83
N VAL A 110 -8.70 11.95 -5.66
CA VAL A 110 -8.41 11.82 -7.09
C VAL A 110 -7.15 11.00 -7.36
N VAL A 111 -6.13 11.11 -6.50
CA VAL A 111 -4.86 10.36 -6.64
C VAL A 111 -5.13 8.86 -6.52
N MET A 112 -5.90 8.47 -5.50
CA MET A 112 -6.22 7.09 -5.26
C MET A 112 -7.16 6.49 -6.31
N GLU A 113 -8.10 7.29 -6.82
CA GLU A 113 -8.98 6.88 -7.92
C GLU A 113 -8.17 6.52 -9.18
N GLN A 114 -7.18 7.35 -9.56
CA GLN A 114 -6.33 7.06 -10.71
C GLN A 114 -5.46 5.81 -10.49
N MET A 115 -5.01 5.58 -9.25
CA MET A 115 -4.25 4.38 -8.90
C MET A 115 -5.12 3.11 -9.01
N LEU A 116 -6.37 3.15 -8.54
CA LEU A 116 -7.31 2.03 -8.68
C LEU A 116 -7.61 1.72 -10.15
N ARG A 117 -7.77 2.76 -10.99
CA ARG A 117 -7.94 2.57 -12.45
C ARG A 117 -6.75 1.83 -13.05
N LEU A 118 -5.52 2.23 -12.71
CA LEU A 118 -4.31 1.53 -13.15
C LEU A 118 -4.29 0.07 -12.65
N LEU A 119 -4.67 -0.19 -11.40
CA LEU A 119 -4.71 -1.56 -10.85
C LEU A 119 -5.75 -2.43 -11.57
N HIS A 120 -6.93 -1.87 -11.90
CA HIS A 120 -7.94 -2.59 -12.68
C HIS A 120 -7.44 -2.92 -14.09
N GLU A 121 -6.73 -2.00 -14.75
CA GLU A 121 -6.08 -2.28 -16.04
C GLU A 121 -5.01 -3.37 -15.94
N CYS A 122 -4.34 -3.48 -14.79
CA CYS A 122 -3.35 -4.52 -14.51
C CYS A 122 -3.98 -5.89 -14.19
N GLY A 123 -5.30 -5.96 -14.05
CA GLY A 123 -6.06 -7.19 -13.84
C GLY A 123 -6.67 -7.36 -12.45
N LEU A 124 -6.68 -6.30 -11.61
CA LEU A 124 -7.45 -6.32 -10.37
C LEU A 124 -8.95 -6.32 -10.70
N PRO A 125 -9.76 -7.26 -10.17
CA PRO A 125 -11.19 -7.27 -10.46
C PRO A 125 -11.91 -6.15 -9.70
N LEU A 126 -12.90 -5.53 -10.35
CA LEU A 126 -13.69 -4.41 -9.82
C LEU A 126 -14.46 -4.76 -8.54
N THR A 127 -14.67 -6.05 -8.26
CA THR A 127 -15.41 -6.55 -7.10
C THR A 127 -14.58 -6.61 -5.83
N ASP A 128 -13.25 -6.54 -5.92
CA ASP A 128 -12.35 -6.75 -4.78
C ASP A 128 -12.22 -5.51 -3.89
N VAL A 129 -12.47 -4.32 -4.43
CA VAL A 129 -12.30 -3.06 -3.69
C VAL A 129 -13.56 -2.20 -3.82
N ASP A 130 -14.16 -1.86 -2.69
CA ASP A 130 -15.25 -0.88 -2.64
C ASP A 130 -14.65 0.50 -2.33
N PHE A 131 -14.61 1.42 -3.31
CA PHE A 131 -14.06 2.77 -3.13
C PHE A 131 -15.17 3.80 -2.89
N ILE A 132 -15.07 4.56 -1.80
CA ILE A 132 -16.08 5.57 -1.44
C ILE A 132 -15.41 6.94 -1.30
N ASN A 133 -15.86 7.88 -2.13
CA ASN A 133 -15.57 9.30 -1.97
C ASN A 133 -16.71 9.98 -1.22
N SER A 134 -16.45 10.38 0.03
CA SER A 134 -17.43 11.06 0.88
C SER A 134 -16.77 11.96 1.92
N ASP A 135 -17.47 13.03 2.28
CA ASP A 135 -17.06 13.92 3.38
C ASP A 135 -17.10 13.16 4.73
N GLY A 136 -16.17 13.50 5.63
CA GLY A 136 -15.98 12.83 6.91
C GLY A 136 -17.22 12.90 7.81
N LYS A 137 -17.99 14.00 7.72
CA LYS A 137 -19.24 14.17 8.48
C LYS A 137 -20.36 13.23 8.03
N SER A 138 -20.41 12.92 6.74
CA SER A 138 -21.47 12.09 6.14
C SER A 138 -21.19 10.59 6.25
N PHE A 139 -19.90 10.23 6.38
CA PHE A 139 -19.44 8.85 6.37
C PHE A 139 -19.43 8.20 7.76
N SER A 140 -18.98 8.94 8.77
CA SER A 140 -18.78 8.43 10.14
C SER A 140 -20.06 7.88 10.78
N TRP A 141 -21.22 8.45 10.45
CA TRP A 141 -22.51 8.01 11.03
C TRP A 141 -23.09 6.76 10.34
N LYS A 142 -22.70 6.47 9.09
CA LYS A 142 -23.25 5.37 8.28
C LYS A 142 -22.45 4.07 8.40
N LEU A 143 -21.23 4.12 8.93
CA LEU A 143 -20.47 2.90 9.20
C LEU A 143 -21.17 2.10 10.31
N PRO A 144 -21.47 0.81 10.10
CA PRO A 144 -21.96 -0.02 11.19
C PRO A 144 -20.88 -0.02 12.28
N LYS A 145 -21.25 0.44 13.49
CA LYS A 145 -20.41 0.42 14.70
C LYS A 145 -20.12 -1.01 15.14
N LYS A 146 -19.44 -1.80 14.32
CA LYS A 146 -18.80 -3.04 14.76
C LYS A 146 -17.50 -2.60 15.44
N LYS A 147 -17.43 -2.73 16.77
CA LYS A 147 -16.35 -2.26 17.65
C LYS A 147 -14.90 -2.55 17.16
N LYS A 148 -14.68 -3.53 16.28
CA LYS A 148 -13.36 -3.84 15.69
C LYS A 148 -12.92 -2.95 14.53
N LEU A 149 -13.85 -2.30 13.82
CA LEU A 149 -13.57 -1.58 12.56
C LEU A 149 -13.17 -0.11 12.75
N GLN A 150 -13.60 0.51 13.85
CA GLN A 150 -13.43 1.95 14.10
C GLN A 150 -12.10 2.29 14.77
N GLU A 151 -11.57 1.39 15.63
CA GLU A 151 -10.25 1.59 16.28
C GLU A 151 -9.07 1.56 15.29
N LEU A 152 -9.24 0.98 14.10
CA LEU A 152 -8.25 0.98 13.02
C LEU A 152 -8.13 2.32 12.27
N ALA A 153 -9.12 3.20 12.41
CA ALA A 153 -9.31 4.37 11.55
C ALA A 153 -9.09 5.73 12.23
N GLU A 154 -9.38 5.84 13.53
CA GLU A 154 -9.40 7.15 14.21
C GLU A 154 -8.06 7.51 14.87
N ASN A 155 -7.19 6.54 15.07
CA ASN A 155 -5.83 6.78 15.50
C ASN A 155 -4.88 6.52 14.31
N CYS A 156 -4.14 7.54 13.87
CA CYS A 156 -2.83 7.35 13.23
C CYS A 156 -1.79 6.71 14.17
N PHE A 157 -2.25 6.02 15.21
CA PHE A 157 -1.48 5.04 15.91
C PHE A 157 -1.76 3.74 15.18
N VAL A 158 -0.76 3.22 14.46
CA VAL A 158 -0.75 1.84 13.94
C VAL A 158 -1.24 0.95 15.09
N PRO A 159 -2.52 0.50 15.11
CA PRO A 159 -3.02 -0.21 16.27
C PRO A 159 -2.41 -1.60 16.15
N ASN A 160 -1.39 -1.80 16.98
CA ASN A 160 -0.55 -2.98 17.02
C ASN A 160 0.21 -3.25 15.72
N ALA A 161 1.51 -2.98 15.81
CA ALA A 161 2.57 -3.74 15.17
C ALA A 161 2.24 -5.25 15.22
N GLY A 162 1.44 -5.76 14.32
CA GLY A 162 0.91 -7.12 14.29
C GLY A 162 0.20 -7.39 12.97
N PHE A 163 -0.56 -6.40 12.46
CA PHE A 163 -1.00 -6.39 11.07
C PHE A 163 0.12 -6.00 10.10
N PHE A 164 1.00 -5.08 10.53
CA PHE A 164 2.13 -4.55 9.75
C PHE A 164 3.50 -5.09 10.16
N LYS A 165 3.62 -5.90 11.23
CA LYS A 165 4.91 -6.48 11.63
C LYS A 165 5.54 -7.35 10.54
N ASP A 166 4.71 -7.84 9.63
CA ASP A 166 5.08 -8.88 8.65
C ASP A 166 5.01 -8.38 7.20
N ALA A 167 4.56 -7.14 7.01
CA ALA A 167 4.70 -6.42 5.76
C ALA A 167 6.08 -5.75 5.80
N VAL A 168 7.06 -6.39 5.15
CA VAL A 168 8.38 -5.81 4.98
C VAL A 168 8.26 -4.77 3.87
N PHE A 169 8.30 -3.50 4.25
CA PHE A 169 8.36 -2.39 3.31
C PHE A 169 9.82 -2.07 3.06
N GLU A 170 10.35 -2.53 1.94
CA GLU A 170 11.70 -2.17 1.53
C GLU A 170 11.65 -0.87 0.75
N ASP A 171 12.29 0.17 1.30
CA ASP A 171 12.60 1.38 0.55
C ASP A 171 13.77 1.06 -0.41
N PRO A 172 13.56 1.10 -1.73
CA PRO A 172 14.63 0.81 -2.69
C PRO A 172 15.81 1.80 -2.58
N ALA A 173 15.61 2.99 -2.00
CA ALA A 173 16.68 3.97 -1.79
C ALA A 173 17.68 3.55 -0.70
N ILE A 174 17.30 2.66 0.22
CA ILE A 174 18.18 2.12 1.26
C ILE A 174 19.10 1.04 0.68
N ILE A 175 18.64 0.28 -0.33
CA ILE A 175 19.42 -0.80 -0.96
C ILE A 175 20.65 -0.25 -1.71
N SER A 176 20.55 0.91 -2.35
CA SER A 176 21.71 1.51 -3.03
C SER A 176 22.74 2.13 -2.07
N ALA A 177 22.33 2.50 -0.85
CA ALA A 177 23.24 3.05 0.15
C ALA A 177 24.10 1.96 0.81
N GLY A 178 23.58 0.73 0.92
CA GLY A 178 24.30 -0.40 1.52
C GLY A 178 25.41 -1.01 0.66
N GLN A 179 25.46 -0.70 -0.65
CA GLN A 179 26.53 -1.17 -1.54
C GLN A 179 27.68 -0.15 -1.72
N ALA A 180 27.55 1.06 -1.18
CA ALA A 180 28.52 2.13 -1.38
C ALA A 180 29.49 2.36 -0.20
N SER A 181 29.35 1.61 0.91
CA SER A 181 30.13 1.82 2.15
C SER A 181 31.21 0.78 2.44
N GLU A 182 31.49 -0.17 1.55
CA GLU A 182 32.53 -1.22 1.76
C GLU A 182 33.78 -1.02 0.90
N SER A 183 34.23 0.21 0.67
CA SER A 183 35.50 0.43 -0.07
C SER A 183 36.28 1.68 0.32
N TRP A 184 36.51 1.92 1.61
CA TRP A 184 37.53 2.88 2.06
C TRP A 184 38.13 2.42 3.39
N ASP A 185 39.01 1.43 3.34
CA ASP A 185 40.09 1.21 4.31
C ASP A 185 41.01 0.16 3.69
N ASP A 186 42.02 0.62 2.93
CA ASP A 186 43.29 -0.08 2.64
C ASP A 186 44.17 0.83 1.76
N ALA A 187 44.90 1.75 2.41
CA ALA A 187 46.13 2.39 1.92
C ALA A 187 46.90 3.03 3.09
#